data_AF-A0A937N755-F1
#
_entry.id   AF-A0A937N755-F1
#
_cell.length_a   1.000
_cell.length_b   1.000
_cell.length_c   1.000
_cell.angle_alpha   90.00
_cell.angle_beta   90.00
_cell.angle_gamma   90.00
#
_symmetry.space_group_name_H-M   'P 1'
#
loop_
_entity.id
_entity.type
_entity.pdbx_description
1 polymer ?
#
loop_
_entity_poly.entity_id
_entity_poly.type
_entity_poly.pdbx_seq_one_letter_code
_entity_poly.pdbx_strand_id
1 'polypeptide(L)'
;MNTFETDAKVGEGGVLTLERLPFANGQTVRVRIEGKLVSPSTPEPRVLGLHQGMVSMSDDFDEPLPESFWLGEDAGNEASA
;
A
#
# COMPACT_ATOMS: atom_id res chain seq x y z
N MET A 1 24.48 -4.45 -34.63
CA MET A 1 23.78 -4.85 -33.40
C MET A 1 22.49 -4.06 -33.39
N ASN A 2 21.35 -4.74 -33.47
CA ASN A 2 20.06 -4.06 -33.62
C ASN A 2 19.43 -3.96 -32.24
N THR A 3 19.02 -2.74 -31.87
CA THR A 3 18.29 -2.48 -30.64
C THR A 3 16.80 -2.59 -30.95
N PHE A 4 16.06 -3.28 -30.10
CA PHE A 4 14.60 -3.39 -30.16
C PHE A 4 14.04 -2.80 -28.87
N GLU A 5 13.07 -1.90 -29.01
CA GLU A 5 12.39 -1.25 -27.89
C GLU A 5 10.92 -1.67 -27.89
N THR A 6 10.37 -1.91 -26.71
CA THR A 6 8.97 -2.29 -26.52
C THR A 6 8.48 -1.77 -25.18
N ASP A 7 7.26 -1.24 -25.17
CA ASP A 7 6.58 -0.86 -23.93
C ASP A 7 6.11 -2.10 -23.19
N ALA A 8 6.47 -2.20 -21.91
CA ALA A 8 6.04 -3.27 -21.03
C ALA A 8 5.60 -2.69 -19.68
N LYS A 9 4.49 -3.19 -19.14
CA LYS A 9 4.04 -2.85 -17.78
C LYS A 9 4.56 -3.89 -16.80
N VAL A 10 4.98 -3.42 -15.63
CA VAL A 10 5.29 -4.29 -14.49
C VAL A 10 3.96 -4.76 -13.91
N GLY A 11 3.71 -6.06 -13.98
CA GLY A 11 2.57 -6.72 -13.36
C GLY A 11 2.78 -7.03 -11.88
N GLU A 12 1.86 -7.80 -11.32
CA GLU A 12 1.94 -8.26 -9.94
C GLU A 12 3.23 -9.05 -9.68
N GLY A 13 3.82 -8.89 -8.49
CA GLY A 13 5.08 -9.55 -8.12
C GLY A 13 6.31 -9.09 -8.91
N GLY A 14 6.22 -8.00 -9.69
CA GLY A 14 7.35 -7.47 -10.45
C GLY A 14 7.59 -8.17 -11.80
N VAL A 15 6.62 -8.94 -12.29
CA VAL A 15 6.74 -9.67 -13.56
C VAL A 15 6.59 -8.71 -14.75
N LEU A 16 7.50 -8.82 -15.72
CA LEU A 16 7.44 -8.11 -17.00
C LEU A 16 7.05 -9.09 -18.11
N THR A 17 5.95 -8.81 -18.81
CA THR A 17 5.50 -9.59 -19.97
C THR A 17 5.82 -8.84 -21.26
N LEU A 18 6.58 -9.47 -22.15
CA LEU A 18 6.94 -8.93 -23.46
C LEU A 18 6.14 -9.66 -24.54
N GLU A 19 5.11 -9.04 -25.11
CA GLU A 19 4.14 -9.76 -25.95
C GLU A 19 4.58 -9.96 -27.40
N ARG A 20 5.49 -9.12 -27.94
CA ARG A 20 5.86 -9.15 -29.36
C ARG A 20 7.33 -8.87 -29.58
N LEU A 21 8.13 -9.92 -29.52
CA LEU A 21 9.54 -9.86 -29.89
C LEU A 21 9.76 -10.64 -31.19
N PRO A 22 10.47 -10.07 -32.19
CA PRO A 22 10.71 -10.72 -33.49
C PRO A 22 11.87 -11.73 -33.41
N PHE A 23 11.90 -12.56 -32.36
CA PHE A 23 12.96 -13.53 -32.13
C PHE A 23 12.50 -14.94 -32.46
N ALA A 24 13.40 -15.72 -33.07
CA ALA A 24 13.12 -17.10 -33.41
C ALA A 24 13.19 -18.01 -32.18
N ASN A 25 12.49 -19.14 -32.21
CA ASN A 25 12.57 -20.16 -31.17
C ASN A 25 14.03 -20.63 -30.99
N GLY A 26 14.51 -20.66 -29.74
CA GLY A 26 15.89 -21.04 -29.41
C GLY A 26 16.95 -19.95 -29.63
N GLN A 27 16.56 -18.76 -30.08
CA GLN A 27 17.48 -17.63 -30.22
C GLN A 27 17.87 -17.09 -28.84
N THR A 28 19.18 -17.02 -28.56
CA THR A 28 19.68 -16.32 -27.37
C THR A 28 19.67 -14.82 -27.61
N VAL A 29 19.02 -14.07 -26.71
CA VAL A 29 18.95 -12.61 -26.78
C VAL A 29 19.49 -11.98 -25.49
N ARG A 30 20.11 -10.79 -25.62
CA ARG A 30 20.56 -9.99 -24.48
C ARG A 30 19.53 -8.88 -24.25
N VAL A 31 18.97 -8.84 -23.04
CA VAL A 31 18.00 -7.82 -22.63
C VAL A 31 18.69 -6.81 -21.71
N ARG A 32 18.42 -5.52 -21.92
CA ARG A 32 18.83 -4.42 -21.03
C ARG A 32 17.57 -3.77 -20.49
N ILE A 33 17.40 -3.77 -19.18
CA ILE A 33 16.25 -3.18 -18.49
C ILE A 33 16.75 -1.92 -17.79
N GLU A 34 16.19 -0.77 -18.17
CA GLU A 34 16.44 0.51 -17.51
C GLU A 34 15.18 0.92 -16.75
N GLY A 35 15.19 0.71 -15.44
CA GLY A 35 14.09 1.10 -14.55
C GLY A 35 14.47 2.31 -13.71
N LYS A 36 13.56 3.27 -13.56
CA LYS A 36 13.65 4.27 -12.50
C LYS A 36 13.12 3.64 -11.22
N LEU A 37 13.99 3.33 -10.26
CA LEU A 37 13.56 2.95 -8.92
C LEU A 37 12.76 4.12 -8.33
N VAL A 38 11.47 3.90 -8.12
CA VAL A 38 10.68 4.72 -7.20
C VAL A 38 11.03 4.24 -5.80
N SER A 39 12.02 4.89 -5.20
CA SER A 39 12.31 4.71 -3.79
C SER A 39 11.06 5.07 -2.98
N PRO A 40 10.74 4.32 -1.91
CA PRO A 40 9.72 4.79 -0.98
C PRO A 40 10.09 6.20 -0.54
N SER A 41 9.14 7.13 -0.62
CA SER A 41 9.34 8.53 -0.24
C SER A 41 10.05 8.58 1.10
N THR A 42 11.18 9.29 1.16
CA THR A 42 11.90 9.51 2.41
C THR A 42 10.89 10.02 3.43
N PRO A 43 10.74 9.36 4.60
CA PRO A 43 9.78 9.80 5.60
C PRO A 43 10.10 11.25 5.98
N GLU A 44 9.06 12.10 6.00
CA GLU A 44 9.23 13.48 6.39
C GLU A 44 9.77 13.56 7.83
N PRO A 45 10.67 14.51 8.11
CA PRO A 45 11.21 14.68 9.46
C PRO A 45 10.08 15.05 10.42
N ARG A 46 10.02 14.34 11.57
CA ARG A 46 9.07 14.67 12.64
C ARG A 46 9.42 16.03 13.24
N VAL A 47 8.45 16.95 13.25
CA VAL A 47 8.58 18.28 13.87
C VAL A 47 7.98 18.23 15.28
N LEU A 48 8.82 18.41 16.31
CA LEU A 48 8.36 18.50 17.69
C LEU A 48 7.44 19.73 17.85
N GLY A 49 6.29 19.53 18.49
CA GLY A 49 5.35 20.62 18.79
C GLY A 49 4.54 21.15 17.60
N LEU A 50 4.54 20.47 16.44
CA LEU A 50 3.81 20.91 15.22
C LEU A 50 2.33 21.23 15.46
N HIS A 51 1.71 20.55 16.44
CA HIS A 51 0.29 20.70 16.80
C HIS A 51 0.08 21.02 18.28
N GLN A 52 1.07 21.64 18.93
CA GLN A 52 0.97 21.98 20.35
C GLN A 52 -0.20 22.94 20.59
N GLY A 53 -1.09 22.57 21.52
CA GLY A 53 -2.28 23.36 21.87
C GLY A 53 -3.44 23.28 20.87
N MET A 54 -3.29 22.54 19.77
CA MET A 54 -4.36 22.33 18.78
C MET A 54 -5.25 21.12 19.11
N VAL A 55 -4.85 20.31 20.11
CA VAL A 55 -5.60 19.14 20.56
C VAL A 55 -6.29 19.50 21.87
N SER A 56 -7.59 19.26 21.92
CA SER A 56 -8.38 19.30 23.16
C SER A 56 -8.98 17.93 23.38
N MET A 57 -8.84 17.40 24.59
CA MET A 57 -9.59 16.22 25.00
C MET A 57 -10.98 16.67 25.47
N SER A 58 -11.98 15.83 25.25
CA SER A 58 -13.30 16.02 25.84
C SER A 58 -13.26 15.68 27.34
N ASP A 59 -14.19 16.25 28.09
CA ASP A 59 -14.28 16.04 29.54
C ASP A 59 -14.62 14.57 29.91
N ASP A 60 -15.18 13.81 28.97
CA ASP A 60 -15.58 12.40 29.11
C ASP A 60 -14.53 11.40 28.60
N PHE A 61 -13.33 11.85 28.21
CA PHE A 61 -12.32 10.96 27.61
C PHE A 61 -11.91 9.80 28.53
N ASP A 62 -11.86 10.04 29.83
CA ASP A 62 -11.50 9.04 30.85
C ASP A 62 -12.71 8.20 31.30
N GLU A 63 -13.91 8.47 30.79
CA GLU A 63 -15.10 7.68 31.12
C GLU A 63 -15.04 6.29 30.46
N PRO A 64 -15.52 5.24 31.15
CA PRO A 64 -15.58 3.91 30.57
C PRO A 64 -16.52 3.92 29.36
N LEU A 65 -16.05 3.37 28.25
CA LEU A 65 -16.88 3.18 27.06
C LEU A 65 -18.08 2.26 27.40
N PRO A 66 -19.29 2.56 26.90
CA PRO A 66 -20.47 1.71 27.10
C PRO A 66 -20.24 0.26 26.63
N GLU A 67 -20.89 -0.72 27.24
CA GLU A 67 -20.82 -2.12 26.82
C GLU A 67 -21.21 -2.32 25.35
N SER A 68 -22.18 -1.55 24.85
CA SER A 68 -22.60 -1.56 23.44
C SER A 68 -21.49 -1.14 22.48
N PHE A 69 -20.55 -0.28 22.90
CA PHE A 69 -19.39 0.08 22.08
C PHE A 69 -18.49 -1.13 21.83
N TRP A 70 -18.39 -2.03 22.81
CA TRP A 70 -17.56 -3.24 22.73
C TRP A 70 -18.30 -4.43 22.11
N LEU A 71 -19.58 -4.61 22.44
CA LEU A 71 -20.36 -5.80 22.10
C LEU A 71 -21.30 -5.60 20.91
N GLY A 72 -21.48 -4.36 20.43
CA GLY A 72 -22.51 -3.98 19.47
C GLY A 72 -23.90 -3.93 20.09
N GLU A 73 -24.85 -3.22 19.45
CA GLU A 73 -26.23 -3.08 19.96
C GLU A 73 -27.02 -4.41 20.08
N ASP A 74 -26.59 -5.48 19.41
CA ASP A 74 -27.31 -6.76 19.35
C ASP A 74 -27.03 -7.72 20.52
N ALA A 75 -26.06 -7.41 21.39
CA ALA A 75 -25.66 -8.30 22.49
C ALA A 75 -26.72 -8.50 23.58
N GLY A 76 -27.82 -7.74 23.55
CA GLY A 76 -28.94 -7.81 24.50
C GLY A 76 -30.06 -8.80 24.16
N ASN A 77 -30.02 -9.50 23.01
CA ASN A 77 -31.16 -10.34 22.56
C ASN A 77 -30.97 -11.86 22.80
N GLU A 78 -29.86 -12.32 23.39
CA GLU A 78 -29.59 -13.76 23.58
C GLU A 78 -29.75 -14.26 25.03
N ALA A 79 -30.33 -13.46 25.92
CA ALA A 79 -30.63 -13.84 27.31
C ALA A 79 -32.15 -13.99 27.56
N SER A 80 -32.84 -14.78 26.73
CA SER A 80 -34.16 -15.34 27.05
C SER A 80 -34.45 -16.53 26.10
N ALA A 81 -33.93 -17.69 26.47
CA ALA A 81 -34.37 -18.99 25.98
C ALA A 81 -34.80 -19.86 27.18
#